data_AF-A0A9D6LYV1-F1
#
_entry.id   AF-A0A9D6LYV1-F1
#
_cell.length_a   1.000
_cell.length_b   1.000
_cell.length_c   1.000
_cell.angle_alpha   90.00
_cell.angle_beta   90.00
_cell.angle_gamma   90.00
#
_symmetry.space_group_name_H-M   'P 1'
#
loop_
_entity.id
_entity.type
_entity.pdbx_description
1 polymer ?
#
loop_
_entity_poly.entity_id
_entity_poly.type
_entity_poly.pdbx_seq_one_letter_code
_entity_poly.pdbx_strand_id
1 'polypeptide(L)'
;MTRGMHRRAFLQASAAAPLAFASEEPIPNYRVVSPFRPAARPGMPGPYPGFVASVHAEKSIDAKTEKVGAPTVREMLARGMRALTGESTVAGAWRTFFS
;
A
#
# COMPACT_ATOMS: atom_id res chain seq x y z
N MET A 1 -24.49 43.06 -12.17
CA MET A 1 -23.11 42.76 -12.57
C MET A 1 -22.72 41.39 -12.02
N THR A 2 -22.81 40.34 -12.81
CA THR A 2 -22.53 38.95 -12.41
C THR A 2 -21.02 38.67 -12.51
N ARG A 3 -20.38 38.38 -11.37
CA ARG A 3 -18.96 38.01 -11.28
C ARG A 3 -18.77 36.61 -11.84
N GLY A 4 -18.44 36.49 -13.13
CA GLY A 4 -18.15 35.21 -13.78
C GLY A 4 -16.82 34.63 -13.30
N MET A 5 -16.80 33.33 -13.00
CA MET A 5 -15.58 32.60 -12.64
C MET A 5 -14.55 32.65 -13.78
N HIS A 6 -13.39 33.26 -13.53
CA HIS A 6 -12.31 33.39 -14.51
C HIS A 6 -11.61 32.04 -14.72
N ARG A 7 -12.06 31.29 -15.73
CA ARG A 7 -11.55 29.95 -16.11
C ARG A 7 -10.03 29.86 -16.17
N ARG A 8 -9.36 30.91 -16.67
CA ARG A 8 -7.90 30.95 -16.82
C ARG A 8 -7.17 31.03 -15.48
N ALA A 9 -7.68 31.83 -14.55
CA ALA A 9 -7.16 31.91 -13.19
C ALA A 9 -7.37 30.59 -12.42
N PHE A 10 -8.54 29.96 -12.62
CA PHE A 10 -8.85 28.66 -12.04
C PHE A 10 -7.88 27.55 -12.52
N LEU A 11 -7.63 27.47 -13.83
CA LEU A 11 -6.71 26.48 -14.39
C LEU A 11 -5.25 26.71 -13.93
N GLN A 12 -4.81 27.97 -13.82
CA GLN A 12 -3.48 28.29 -13.30
C GLN A 12 -3.33 27.92 -11.82
N ALA A 13 -4.37 28.12 -11.00
CA ALA A 13 -4.38 27.69 -9.61
C ALA A 13 -4.32 26.15 -9.48
N SER A 14 -5.01 25.40 -10.34
CA SER A 14 -4.94 23.92 -10.33
C SER A 14 -3.57 23.38 -10.73
N ALA A 15 -2.84 24.08 -11.61
CA ALA A 15 -1.49 23.66 -12.02
C ALA A 15 -0.42 23.88 -10.94
N ALA A 16 -0.67 24.76 -9.97
CA ALA A 16 0.20 25.00 -8.81
C ALA A 16 -0.10 24.05 -7.62
N ALA A 17 -1.19 23.28 -7.68
CA ALA A 17 -1.61 22.37 -6.61
C ALA A 17 -0.64 21.20 -6.28
N PRO A 18 0.13 20.61 -7.22
CA PRO A 18 0.87 19.39 -6.90
C PRO A 18 2.03 19.63 -5.91
N LEU A 19 2.47 20.87 -5.71
CA LEU A 19 3.47 21.21 -4.70
C LEU A 19 2.88 21.35 -3.28
N ALA A 20 1.57 21.60 -3.16
CA ALA A 20 0.90 21.73 -1.87
C ALA A 20 0.48 20.37 -1.27
N PHE A 21 0.36 19.32 -2.10
CA PHE A 21 0.08 17.94 -1.68
C PHE A 21 1.32 17.04 -1.64
N ALA A 22 2.49 17.56 -2.03
CA ALA A 22 3.76 16.84 -2.00
C ALA A 22 4.43 16.85 -0.62
N SER A 23 3.83 17.49 0.39
CA SER A 23 4.27 17.33 1.77
C SER A 23 3.93 15.93 2.25
N GLU A 24 4.93 15.05 2.26
CA GLU A 24 4.90 13.80 3.01
C GLU A 24 4.86 14.13 4.49
N GLU A 25 3.67 14.47 5.01
CA GLU A 25 3.50 14.60 6.45
C GLU A 25 3.77 13.21 7.07
N PRO A 26 4.70 13.12 8.04
CA PRO A 26 5.02 11.83 8.65
C PRO A 26 3.77 11.30 9.34
N ILE A 27 3.42 10.04 9.04
CA ILE A 27 2.27 9.36 9.64
C ILE A 27 2.41 9.44 11.17
N PRO A 28 1.45 10.06 11.90
CA PRO A 28 1.55 10.17 13.34
C PRO A 28 1.62 8.78 14.01
N ASN A 29 2.52 8.61 14.97
CA ASN A 29 2.64 7.37 15.73
C ASN A 29 1.55 7.30 16.81
N TYR A 30 0.44 6.65 16.50
CA TYR A 30 -0.68 6.46 17.44
C TYR A 30 -0.41 5.31 18.42
N ARG A 31 -0.58 5.56 19.72
CA ARG A 31 -0.55 4.53 20.77
C ARG A 31 -1.96 4.22 21.26
N VAL A 32 -2.34 2.95 21.26
CA VAL A 32 -3.60 2.50 21.88
C VAL A 32 -3.48 2.58 23.40
N VAL A 33 -4.34 3.38 24.04
CA VAL A 33 -4.43 3.52 25.50
C VAL A 33 -5.76 2.91 25.95
N SER A 34 -5.74 1.62 26.25
CA SER A 34 -6.91 0.86 26.70
C SER A 34 -6.56 0.09 27.98
N PRO A 35 -7.47 -0.01 28.97
CA PRO A 35 -7.28 -0.85 30.14
C PRO A 35 -7.46 -2.35 29.83
N PHE A 36 -8.02 -2.69 28.66
CA PHE A 36 -8.26 -4.07 28.24
C PHE A 36 -7.02 -4.68 27.58
N ARG A 37 -6.70 -5.92 27.95
CA ARG A 37 -5.64 -6.69 27.27
C ARG A 37 -6.08 -7.01 25.83
N PRO A 38 -5.21 -6.84 24.82
CA PRO A 38 -5.48 -7.28 23.46
C PRO A 38 -5.85 -8.77 23.43
N ALA A 39 -6.84 -9.13 22.63
CA ALA A 39 -7.18 -10.52 22.41
C ALA A 39 -5.99 -11.24 21.75
N ALA A 40 -5.65 -12.44 22.25
CA ALA A 40 -4.57 -13.25 21.67
C ALA A 40 -4.85 -13.64 20.20
N ARG A 41 -6.14 -13.68 19.82
CA ARG A 41 -6.61 -13.89 18.45
C ARG A 41 -7.69 -12.84 18.16
N PRO A 42 -7.33 -11.67 17.61
CA PRO A 42 -8.32 -10.66 17.25
C PRO A 42 -9.25 -11.21 16.17
N GLY A 43 -10.57 -11.00 16.32
CA GLY A 43 -11.53 -11.38 15.29
C GLY A 43 -11.40 -10.48 14.05
N MET A 44 -11.76 -9.20 14.20
CA MET A 44 -11.57 -8.15 13.21
C MET A 44 -10.87 -6.93 13.87
N PRO A 45 -9.93 -6.25 13.19
CA PRO A 45 -9.24 -6.69 11.97
C PRO A 45 -8.37 -7.90 12.34
N GLY A 46 -8.32 -8.92 11.47
CA GLY A 46 -7.64 -10.20 11.76
C GLY A 46 -6.13 -10.06 12.03
N PRO A 47 -5.34 -11.15 11.93
CA PRO A 47 -3.93 -11.17 12.35
C PRO A 47 -3.01 -10.17 11.61
N TYR A 48 -3.46 -9.60 10.50
CA TYR A 48 -2.74 -8.61 9.70
C TYR A 48 -3.43 -7.23 9.77
N PRO A 49 -3.28 -6.48 10.86
CA PRO A 49 -3.97 -5.20 11.04
C PRO A 49 -3.37 -4.12 10.13
N GLY A 50 -4.08 -3.75 9.07
CA GLY A 50 -3.80 -2.54 8.27
C GLY A 50 -2.41 -2.47 7.63
N PHE A 51 -1.73 -3.61 7.45
CA PHE A 51 -0.39 -3.65 6.87
C PHE A 51 -0.45 -3.99 5.38
N VAL A 52 0.22 -3.18 4.56
CA VAL A 52 0.33 -3.36 3.11
C VAL A 52 1.78 -3.67 2.74
N ALA A 53 2.03 -4.86 2.22
CA ALA A 53 3.32 -5.22 1.65
C ALA A 53 3.35 -4.87 0.16
N SER A 54 3.96 -3.73 -0.20
CA SER A 54 4.14 -3.33 -1.61
C SER A 54 5.44 -3.89 -2.19
N VAL A 55 5.37 -4.54 -3.34
CA VAL A 55 6.52 -5.05 -4.09
C VAL A 55 6.40 -4.64 -5.55
N HIS A 56 7.47 -4.08 -6.11
CA HIS A 56 7.52 -3.62 -7.50
C HIS A 56 8.67 -4.32 -8.24
N ALA A 57 8.43 -4.72 -9.50
CA ALA A 57 9.47 -5.15 -10.42
C ALA A 57 9.09 -4.79 -11.87
N GLU A 58 10.01 -4.15 -12.58
CA GLU A 58 9.83 -3.70 -13.96
C GLU A 58 9.55 -4.86 -14.93
N LYS A 59 10.21 -6.01 -14.73
CA LYS A 59 10.08 -7.21 -15.56
C LYS A 59 8.90 -8.12 -15.17
N SER A 60 7.93 -7.60 -14.43
CA SER A 60 6.71 -8.34 -14.08
C SER A 60 5.80 -8.51 -15.30
N ILE A 61 5.75 -7.50 -16.17
CA ILE A 61 5.09 -7.50 -17.47
C ILE A 61 6.06 -6.93 -18.49
N ASP A 62 6.27 -7.64 -19.61
CA ASP A 62 7.03 -7.09 -20.72
C ASP A 62 6.20 -6.04 -21.45
N ALA A 63 6.64 -4.78 -21.40
CA ALA A 63 5.95 -3.65 -22.00
C ALA A 63 5.77 -3.76 -23.53
N LYS A 64 6.57 -4.58 -24.22
CA LYS A 64 6.48 -4.73 -25.68
C LYS A 64 5.56 -5.86 -26.11
N THR A 65 5.56 -6.95 -25.36
CA THR A 65 4.83 -8.18 -25.72
C THR A 65 3.57 -8.38 -24.88
N GLU A 66 3.37 -7.56 -23.84
CA GLU A 66 2.33 -7.67 -22.81
C GLU A 66 2.32 -9.03 -22.10
N LYS A 67 3.40 -9.80 -22.22
CA LYS A 67 3.54 -11.12 -21.60
C LYS A 67 4.01 -10.99 -20.16
N VAL A 68 3.45 -11.83 -19.32
CA VAL A 68 3.80 -11.91 -17.90
C VAL A 68 5.16 -12.59 -17.73
N GLY A 69 6.06 -11.94 -17.01
CA GLY A 69 7.31 -12.52 -16.54
C GLY A 69 7.08 -13.46 -15.36
N ALA A 70 6.59 -14.67 -15.63
CA ALA A 70 6.25 -15.67 -14.61
C ALA A 70 7.31 -15.87 -13.50
N PRO A 71 8.63 -16.00 -13.79
CA PRO A 71 9.63 -16.14 -12.73
C PRO A 71 9.73 -14.88 -11.85
N THR A 72 9.68 -13.68 -12.45
CA THR A 72 9.69 -12.40 -11.73
C THR A 72 8.48 -12.30 -10.80
N VAL A 73 7.28 -12.61 -11.31
CA VAL A 73 6.04 -12.55 -10.52
C VAL A 73 6.09 -13.53 -9.36
N ARG A 74 6.62 -14.74 -9.58
CA ARG A 74 6.79 -15.73 -8.51
C ARG A 74 7.69 -15.21 -7.38
N GLU A 75 8.78 -14.54 -7.72
CA GLU A 75 9.67 -13.92 -6.72
C GLU A 75 9.02 -12.74 -6.00
N MET A 76 8.26 -11.91 -6.73
CA MET A 76 7.48 -10.81 -6.13
C MET A 76 6.48 -11.34 -5.11
N LEU A 77 5.71 -12.37 -5.46
CA LEU A 77 4.76 -13.01 -4.55
C LEU A 77 5.48 -13.62 -3.34
N ALA A 78 6.61 -14.30 -3.55
CA ALA A 78 7.41 -14.86 -2.46
C ALA A 78 7.94 -13.79 -1.48
N ARG A 79 8.32 -12.61 -1.98
CA ARG A 79 8.76 -11.49 -1.15
C ARG A 79 7.57 -10.83 -0.44
N GLY A 80 6.47 -10.59 -1.15
CA GLY A 80 5.25 -9.99 -0.61
C GLY A 80 4.65 -10.82 0.50
N MET A 81 4.53 -12.14 0.30
CA MET A 81 3.99 -13.06 1.32
C MET A 81 4.84 -13.07 2.59
N ARG A 82 6.17 -13.17 2.46
CA ARG A 82 7.07 -13.13 3.63
C ARG A 82 7.01 -11.80 4.37
N ALA A 83 6.91 -10.68 3.64
CA ALA A 83 6.77 -9.37 4.23
C ALA A 83 5.42 -9.21 4.96
N LEU A 84 4.33 -9.75 4.40
CA LEU A 84 2.99 -9.69 4.98
C LEU A 84 2.87 -10.53 6.26
N THR A 85 3.44 -11.73 6.28
CA THR A 85 3.27 -12.66 7.41
C THR A 85 4.41 -12.62 8.42
N GLY A 86 5.57 -12.03 8.07
CA GLY A 86 6.78 -12.05 8.90
C GLY A 86 7.55 -13.38 8.88
N GLU A 87 7.13 -14.34 8.05
CA GLU A 87 7.76 -15.67 7.95
C GLU A 87 9.05 -15.64 7.13
N SER A 88 10.01 -16.49 7.50
CA SER A 88 11.30 -16.59 6.79
C SER A 88 11.20 -17.40 5.50
N THR A 89 10.27 -18.35 5.45
CA THR A 89 10.05 -19.25 4.32
C THR A 89 8.75 -18.95 3.59
N VAL A 90 8.74 -19.13 2.26
CA VAL A 90 7.55 -18.91 1.43
C VAL A 90 6.44 -19.91 1.77
N ALA A 91 6.80 -21.17 2.01
CA ALA A 91 5.83 -22.19 2.40
C ALA A 91 5.22 -21.91 3.79
N GLY A 92 6.02 -21.42 4.74
CA GLY A 92 5.53 -20.96 6.05
C GLY A 92 4.55 -19.80 5.89
N ALA A 93 4.93 -18.78 5.11
CA ALA A 93 4.08 -17.62 4.83
C ALA A 93 2.70 -18.01 4.28
N TRP A 94 2.65 -18.92 3.29
CA TRP A 94 1.38 -19.38 2.74
C TRP A 94 0.54 -20.19 3.74
N ARG A 95 1.17 -21.01 4.60
CA ARG A 95 0.44 -21.74 5.65
C ARG A 95 -0.16 -20.79 6.68
N THR A 96 0.61 -19.81 7.16
CA THR A 96 0.16 -18.83 8.15
C THR A 96 -0.91 -17.90 7.59
N PHE A 97 -0.93 -17.66 6.28
CA PHE A 97 -1.93 -16.81 5.64
C PHE A 97 -3.32 -17.47 5.53
N PHE A 98 -3.39 -18.77 5.25
CA PHE A 98 -4.65 -19.50 5.02
C PHE A 98 -5.16 -20.30 6.23
N SER A 99 -4.36 -20.41 7.29
CA SER A 99 -4.76 -21.06 8.55
C SER A 99 -5.54 -20.13 9.46
#